data_AF-A0A402ADV7-F1
#
_entry.id   AF-A0A402ADV7-F1
#
_cell.length_a   1.000
_cell.length_b   1.000
_cell.length_c   1.000
_cell.angle_alpha   90.00
_cell.angle_beta   90.00
_cell.angle_gamma   90.00
#
_symmetry.space_group_name_H-M   'P 1'
#
loop_
_entity.id
_entity.type
_entity.pdbx_description
1 polymer ?
#
loop_
_entity_poly.entity_id
_entity_poly.type
_entity_poly.pdbx_seq_one_letter_code
_entity_poly.pdbx_strand_id
1 'polypeptide(L)' 'MIEVALDVRAINKAIDQNCKGRGGGVYCSRQKYSGFARIMQARSIRGQLVVRCLDDAQWVYPLAVYKEW' A
#
# COMPACT_ATOMS: atom_id res chain seq x y z
N MET A 1 -5.05 -0.94 -13.84
CA MET A 1 -4.24 -0.91 -12.60
C MET A 1 -2.98 -0.10 -12.89
N ILE A 2 -2.87 1.09 -12.29
CA ILE A 2 -1.76 2.03 -12.56
C ILE A 2 -0.71 1.83 -11.47
N GLU A 3 0.52 1.50 -11.86
CA GLU A 3 1.67 1.54 -10.98
C GLU A 3 1.94 3.00 -10.58
N VAL A 4 2.00 3.28 -9.27
CA VAL A 4 2.19 4.65 -8.81
C VAL A 4 3.47 4.73 -7.99
N ALA A 5 4.40 5.57 -8.43
CA ALA A 5 5.52 6.04 -7.61
C ALA A 5 4.98 6.99 -6.53
N LEU A 6 4.32 6.44 -5.51
CA LEU A 6 3.83 7.21 -4.36
C LEU A 6 4.90 7.24 -3.28
N ASP A 7 5.21 8.43 -2.79
CA ASP A 7 5.92 8.57 -1.52
C ASP A 7 5.04 8.09 -0.33
N VAL A 8 5.69 7.86 0.81
CA VAL A 8 5.03 7.39 2.04
C VAL A 8 3.84 8.26 2.45
N ARG A 9 3.94 9.58 2.28
CA ARG A 9 2.90 10.54 2.70
C ARG A 9 1.69 10.41 1.79
N ALA A 10 1.90 10.30 0.48
CA ALA A 10 0.84 10.12 -0.50
C ALA A 10 0.10 8.79 -0.31
N ILE A 11 0.83 7.70 0.01
CA ILE A 11 0.22 6.40 0.36
C ILE A 11 -0.68 6.53 1.59
N ASN A 12 -0.15 7.05 2.70
CA ASN A 12 -0.92 7.16 3.94
C ASN A 12 -2.13 8.11 3.79
N LYS A 13 -2.00 9.18 3.00
CA LYS A 13 -3.13 10.07 2.68
C LYS A 13 -4.23 9.33 1.90
N ALA A 14 -3.86 8.54 0.90
CA ALA A 14 -4.82 7.74 0.14
C ALA A 14 -5.50 6.67 1.00
N ILE A 15 -4.80 6.10 1.99
CA ILE A 15 -5.38 5.16 2.93
C ILE A 15 -6.42 5.85 3.83
N ASP A 16 -6.09 7.01 4.43
CA ASP A 16 -7.04 7.76 5.28
C ASP A 16 -8.29 8.18 4.51
N GLN A 17 -8.12 8.63 3.27
CA GLN A 17 -9.24 9.02 2.40
C GLN A 17 -10.19 7.83 2.12
N ASN A 18 -9.65 6.63 1.93
CA ASN A 18 -10.44 5.43 1.62
C ASN A 18 -11.04 4.76 2.88
N CYS A 19 -10.49 4.99 4.08
CA CYS A 19 -11.09 4.51 5.34
C CYS A 19 -12.47 5.13 5.62
N LYS A 20 -12.81 6.28 5.02
CA LYS A 20 -14.04 7.05 5.31
C LYS A 20 -15.23 6.77 4.38
N GLY A 21 -15.21 5.67 3.61
CA GLY A 21 -16.42 5.13 2.98
C GLY A 21 -16.69 5.53 1.53
N ARG A 22 -15.67 5.59 0.68
CA ARG A 22 -15.84 5.52 -0.78
C ARG A 22 -15.00 4.36 -1.26
N GLY A 23 -15.59 3.45 -2.05
CA GLY A 23 -14.90 2.25 -2.55
C GLY A 23 -13.54 2.59 -3.14
N GLY A 24 -12.58 1.67 -3.00
CA GLY A 24 -11.18 1.88 -3.36
C GLY A 24 -10.23 1.65 -2.18
N GLY A 25 -8.94 1.75 -2.46
CA GLY A 25 -7.88 1.43 -1.50
C GLY A 25 -6.48 1.55 -2.09
N VAL A 26 -5.49 1.32 -1.24
CA VAL A 26 -4.11 1.18 -1.68
C VAL A 26 -3.71 -0.28 -1.50
N TYR A 27 -3.04 -0.84 -2.50
CA TYR A 27 -2.68 -2.25 -2.56
C TYR A 27 -1.21 -2.40 -2.94
N CYS A 28 -0.57 -3.48 -2.49
CA CYS A 28 0.78 -3.83 -2.92
C CYS A 28 0.85 -5.23 -3.53
N SER A 29 1.77 -5.41 -4.47
CA SER A 29 2.23 -6.73 -4.91
C SER A 29 3.47 -7.15 -4.11
N ARG A 30 3.64 -8.47 -3.92
CA ARG A 30 4.78 -9.06 -3.19
C ARG A 30 5.45 -10.12 -4.05
N GLN A 31 6.77 -10.30 -3.88
CA GLN A 31 7.60 -11.16 -4.72
C GLN A 31 7.24 -12.66 -4.70
N LYS A 32 6.50 -13.12 -3.68
CA LYS A 32 6.08 -14.53 -3.52
C LYS A 32 4.56 -14.70 -3.36
N TYR A 33 3.78 -13.67 -3.68
CA TYR A 33 2.32 -13.68 -3.50
C TYR A 33 1.67 -13.36 -4.85
N SER A 34 0.84 -14.28 -5.36
CA SER A 34 0.17 -14.15 -6.67
C SER A 34 -1.06 -13.25 -6.63
N GLY A 35 -1.06 -12.20 -5.80
CA GLY A 35 -2.19 -11.32 -5.60
C GLY A 35 -1.79 -9.93 -5.10
N PHE A 36 -2.80 -9.12 -4.80
CA PHE A 36 -2.63 -7.79 -4.24
C PHE A 36 -3.10 -7.76 -2.80
N ALA A 37 -2.22 -7.38 -1.88
CA ALA A 37 -2.57 -7.21 -0.48
C ALA A 37 -2.96 -5.76 -0.23
N ARG A 38 -4.08 -5.53 0.46
CA ARG A 38 -4.47 -4.16 0.82
C ARG A 38 -3.52 -3.60 1.86
N ILE A 39 -3.17 -2.34 1.75
CA ILE A 39 -2.24 -1.63 2.63
C ILE A 39 -3.04 -0.81 3.65
N MET A 40 -2.63 -0.88 4.91
CA MET A 40 -3.15 -0.04 6.00
C MET A 40 -2.20 1.07 6.41
N GLN A 41 -0.90 0.90 6.22
CA GLN A 41 0.11 1.89 6.58
C GLN A 41 1.32 1.78 5.65
N ALA A 42 2.01 2.89 5.43
CA ALA A 42 3.31 2.95 4.79
C ALA A 42 4.31 3.72 5.67
N ARG A 43 5.59 3.34 5.58
CA ARG A 43 6.71 4.06 6.20
C ARG A 43 7.98 3.90 5.38
N SER A 44 8.98 4.73 5.67
CA SER A 44 10.33 4.58 5.13
C SER A 44 11.25 3.95 6.18
N ILE A 45 11.98 2.91 5.80
CA ILE A 45 13.05 2.32 6.60
C ILE A 45 14.33 2.42 5.78
N ARG A 46 15.32 3.17 6.26
CA ARG A 46 16.61 3.38 5.56
C ARG A 46 16.42 3.85 4.10
N GLY A 47 15.44 4.71 3.86
CA GLY A 47 15.13 5.24 2.53
C GLY A 47 14.28 4.31 1.64
N GLN A 48 13.98 3.09 2.08
CA GLN A 48 13.15 2.14 1.35
C GLN A 48 11.70 2.17 1.84
N LEU A 49 10.76 2.05 0.92
CA LEU A 49 9.34 1.94 1.23
C LEU A 49 9.04 0.59 1.88
N VAL A 50 8.33 0.63 3.01
CA VAL A 50 7.82 -0.55 3.70
C VAL A 50 6.35 -0.33 4.01
N VAL A 51 5.52 -1.32 3.75
CA VAL A 51 4.07 -1.22 3.87
C VAL A 51 3.53 -2.29 4.81
N ARG A 52 2.51 -1.94 5.58
CA ARG A 52 1.80 -2.86 6.46
C ARG A 52 0.54 -3.32 5.77
N CYS A 53 0.43 -4.62 5.54
CA CYS A 53 -0.72 -5.19 4.86
C CYS A 53 -1.88 -5.42 5.84
N LEU A 54 -3.10 -5.37 5.33
CA LEU A 54 -4.33 -5.59 6.08
C LEU A 54 -4.46 -7.06 6.51
N ASP A 55 -4.20 -7.99 5.59
CA ASP A 55 -4.60 -9.40 5.74
C ASP A 55 -3.79 -10.14 6.81
N ASP A 56 -2.49 -9.82 6.94
CA ASP A 56 -1.56 -10.49 7.85
C ASP A 56 -0.92 -9.54 8.88
N ALA A 57 -1.28 -8.25 8.83
CA ALA A 57 -0.69 -7.18 9.64
C ALA A 57 0.85 -7.07 9.56
N GLN A 58 1.49 -7.71 8.58
CA GLN A 58 2.95 -7.76 8.44
C GLN A 58 3.49 -6.54 7.70
N TRP A 59 4.70 -6.13 8.09
CA TRP A 59 5.49 -5.14 7.36
C TRP A 59 6.30 -5.83 6.26
N VAL A 60 6.08 -5.43 5.02
CA VAL A 60 6.75 -6.01 3.85
C VAL A 60 7.33 -4.92 2.96
N TYR A 61 8.35 -5.29 2.19
CA TYR A 61 8.86 -4.46 1.11
C TYR A 61 8.02 -4.75 -0.14
N PRO A 62 7.18 -3.80 -0.60
CA PRO A 62 6.35 -4.01 -1.77
C PRO A 62 7.21 -3.99 -3.03
N LEU A 63 6.83 -4.77 -4.05
CA LEU A 63 7.41 -4.62 -5.38
C LEU A 63 6.81 -3.41 -6.11
N ALA A 64 5.50 -3.27 -6.01
CA ALA A 64 4.77 -2.14 -6.55
C ALA A 64 3.59 -1.80 -5.65
N VAL A 65 3.16 -0.55 -5.73
CA VAL A 65 2.00 -0.01 -5.01
C VAL A 65 1.00 0.54 -6.01
N TYR A 66 -0.27 0.23 -5.79
CA TYR A 66 -1.38 0.56 -6.65
C TYR A 66 -2.45 1.28 -5.84
N LYS A 67 -3.12 2.25 -6.46
CA LYS A 67 -4.28 2.93 -5.89
C LYS A 67 -5.51 2.63 -6.75
N GLU A 68 -6.58 2.21 -6.10
CA GLU A 68 -7.93 2.13 -6.66
C GLU A 68 -8.71 3.38 -6.26
N TRP A 69 -9.51 3.94 -7.20
CA TRP A 69 -10.22 5.21 -7.07
C TRP A 69 -11.72 5.02 -6.86
#